data_AF-A0A8J3QTD7-F1
#
_entry.id   AF-A0A8J3QTD7-F1
#
_cell.length_a   1.000
_cell.length_b   1.000
_cell.length_c   1.000
_cell.angle_alpha   90.00
_cell.angle_beta   90.00
_cell.angle_gamma   90.00
#
_symmetry.space_group_name_H-M   'P 1'
#
loop_
_entity.id
_entity.type
_entity.pdbx_description
1 polymer ?
#
loop_
_entity_poly.entity_id
_entity_poly.type
_entity_poly.pdbx_seq_one_letter_code
_entity_poly.pdbx_strand_id
1 'polypeptide(L)'
;MTRRHLLKASGLAGAGMLLAASAVVAVPASPALAAPASLTPAQARLTLQIAAVGAVFPIPFPGFGETGPASSRITTARLRQAVRRLPAARLASVRSGLAALTGRGLLDVTPQRLLDGITDLAGSPQSLTAAVALAVATVSTHFDPGSDAAAEVWLDGLRQMRQHGVRPVIASTSRQAS
;
A
#
# COMPACT_ATOMS: atom_id res chain seq x y z
N MET A 1 27.41 -34.28 -34.36
CA MET A 1 28.71 -33.74 -34.85
C MET A 1 28.43 -33.22 -36.26
N THR A 2 28.55 -31.94 -36.61
CA THR A 2 29.74 -31.09 -36.63
C THR A 2 29.30 -29.62 -36.82
N ARG A 3 29.82 -28.69 -36.01
CA ARG A 3 29.70 -27.23 -36.20
C ARG A 3 30.61 -26.78 -37.35
N ARG A 4 30.18 -25.84 -38.20
CA ARG A 4 31.07 -24.85 -38.83
C ARG A 4 30.39 -23.49 -39.00
N HIS A 5 30.99 -22.49 -38.39
CA HIS A 5 30.75 -21.06 -38.59
C HIS A 5 31.41 -20.59 -39.89
N LEU A 6 30.77 -19.65 -40.59
CA LEU A 6 31.34 -18.76 -41.61
C LEU A 6 30.70 -17.38 -41.38
N LEU A 7 31.42 -16.44 -40.75
CA LEU A 7 32.28 -15.41 -41.36
C LEU A 7 31.51 -14.28 -42.07
N LYS A 8 31.43 -13.17 -41.34
CA LYS A 8 31.55 -11.75 -41.76
C LYS A 8 31.58 -11.48 -43.27
N ALA A 9 30.67 -10.59 -43.70
CA ALA A 9 30.96 -9.64 -44.77
C ALA A 9 30.42 -8.25 -44.38
N SER A 10 31.30 -7.28 -44.48
CA SER A 10 31.11 -5.86 -44.22
C SER A 10 30.25 -5.22 -45.31
N GLY A 11 29.29 -4.39 -44.90
CA GLY A 11 28.58 -3.46 -45.78
C GLY A 11 28.76 -2.04 -45.24
N LEU A 12 29.70 -1.32 -45.82
CA LEU A 12 29.92 0.12 -45.65
C LEU A 12 29.42 0.80 -46.94
N ALA A 13 28.97 2.04 -46.81
CA ALA A 13 28.54 2.99 -47.84
C ALA A 13 27.04 3.05 -48.13
N GLY A 14 26.48 4.21 -47.81
CA GLY A 14 25.12 4.60 -48.12
C GLY A 14 24.81 5.99 -47.58
N ALA A 15 25.66 6.97 -47.90
CA ALA A 15 25.31 8.38 -47.73
C ALA A 15 24.11 8.69 -48.64
N GLY A 16 22.98 9.03 -48.02
CA GLY A 16 21.72 9.35 -48.68
C GLY A 16 20.97 10.36 -47.83
N MET A 17 21.41 11.60 -47.92
CA MET A 17 20.68 12.77 -47.43
C MET A 17 19.42 12.92 -48.27
N LEU A 18 18.26 12.59 -47.72
CA LEU A 18 16.96 13.04 -48.22
C LEU A 18 16.12 13.53 -47.03
N LEU A 19 16.00 14.86 -47.00
CA LEU A 19 15.04 15.62 -46.23
C LEU A 19 13.62 15.13 -46.52
N ALA A 20 13.02 14.44 -45.55
CA ALA A 20 11.57 14.31 -45.46
C ALA A 20 11.17 14.81 -44.06
N ALA A 21 10.87 16.10 -44.00
CA ALA A 21 10.31 16.75 -42.83
C ALA A 21 8.86 16.26 -42.62
N SER A 22 8.71 15.09 -42.01
CA SER A 22 7.47 14.77 -41.31
C SER A 22 7.51 15.50 -39.98
N ALA A 23 6.79 16.62 -39.93
CA ALA A 23 6.50 17.34 -38.70
C ALA A 23 5.75 16.38 -37.75
N VAL A 24 6.50 15.68 -36.90
CA VAL A 24 5.95 15.08 -35.69
C VAL A 24 5.55 16.27 -34.85
N VAL A 25 4.24 16.55 -34.82
CA VAL A 25 3.66 17.45 -33.82
C VAL A 25 4.03 16.82 -32.49
N ALA A 26 5.08 17.35 -31.86
CA ALA A 26 5.43 17.07 -30.49
C ALA A 26 4.22 17.55 -29.67
N VAL A 27 3.31 16.62 -29.37
CA VAL A 27 2.30 16.84 -28.36
C VAL A 27 3.10 17.20 -27.11
N PRO A 28 2.96 18.42 -26.55
CA PRO A 28 3.63 18.74 -25.31
C PRO A 28 3.14 17.71 -24.31
N ALA A 29 4.05 16.87 -23.82
CA ALA A 29 3.78 15.99 -22.71
C ALA A 29 3.29 16.92 -21.59
N SER A 30 1.98 16.86 -21.29
CA SER A 30 1.41 17.55 -20.15
C SER A 30 2.34 17.29 -18.98
N PRO A 31 2.78 18.33 -18.24
CA PRO A 31 3.56 18.08 -17.03
C PRO A 31 2.71 17.16 -16.18
N ALA A 32 3.17 15.92 -16.01
CA ALA A 32 2.55 14.98 -15.11
C ALA A 32 2.56 15.70 -13.75
N LEU A 33 1.40 16.21 -13.32
CA LEU A 33 1.26 16.83 -12.02
C LEU A 33 1.88 15.86 -11.04
N ALA A 34 2.98 16.28 -10.40
CA ALA A 34 3.67 15.47 -9.43
C ALA A 34 2.61 14.98 -8.45
N ALA A 35 2.40 13.66 -8.41
CA ALA A 35 1.40 13.08 -7.53
C ALA A 35 1.67 13.61 -6.12
N PRO A 36 0.63 13.99 -5.35
CA PRO A 36 0.82 14.61 -4.05
C PRO A 36 1.80 13.77 -3.21
N ALA A 37 2.60 14.38 -2.35
CA ALA A 37 3.52 13.63 -1.49
C ALA A 37 2.82 12.97 -0.29
N SER A 38 1.49 13.13 -0.18
CA SER A 38 0.70 12.78 1.00
C SER A 38 -0.61 12.05 0.65
N LEU A 39 -1.13 11.26 1.59
CA LEU A 39 -2.44 10.65 1.45
C LEU A 39 -3.55 11.71 1.42
N THR A 40 -4.62 11.45 0.66
CA THR A 40 -5.85 12.24 0.78
C THR A 40 -6.52 11.99 2.14
N PRO A 41 -7.42 12.88 2.61
CA PRO A 41 -8.14 12.66 3.87
C PRO A 41 -8.90 11.34 3.92
N ALA A 42 -9.53 10.94 2.81
CA ALA A 42 -10.24 9.65 2.70
C ALA A 42 -9.28 8.45 2.80
N GLN A 43 -8.13 8.51 2.11
CA GLN A 43 -7.08 7.50 2.19
C GLN A 43 -6.52 7.36 3.61
N ALA A 44 -6.31 8.50 4.29
CA ALA A 44 -5.85 8.52 5.66
C ALA A 44 -6.86 7.86 6.61
N ARG A 45 -8.15 8.21 6.50
CA ARG A 45 -9.22 7.58 7.29
C ARG A 45 -9.29 6.07 7.07
N LEU A 46 -9.30 5.63 5.82
CA LEU A 46 -9.34 4.21 5.49
C LEU A 46 -8.12 3.46 6.04
N THR A 47 -6.93 4.05 5.97
CA THR A 47 -5.70 3.46 6.55
C THR A 47 -5.85 3.25 8.06
N LEU A 48 -6.41 4.23 8.78
CA LEU A 48 -6.68 4.11 10.21
C LEU A 48 -7.75 3.04 10.52
N GLN A 49 -8.77 2.89 9.66
CA GLN A 49 -9.77 1.82 9.81
C GLN A 49 -9.16 0.43 9.60
N ILE A 50 -8.28 0.26 8.62
CA ILE A 50 -7.52 -0.99 8.41
C ILE A 50 -6.68 -1.30 9.65
N ALA A 51 -5.96 -0.30 10.16
CA ALA A 51 -5.15 -0.45 11.38
C ALA A 51 -6.01 -0.87 12.58
N ALA A 52 -7.21 -0.31 12.72
CA ALA A 52 -8.13 -0.62 13.81
C ALA A 52 -8.73 -2.03 13.73
N VAL A 53 -9.04 -2.52 12.53
CA VAL A 53 -9.50 -3.91 12.33
C VAL A 53 -8.44 -4.92 12.78
N GLY A 54 -7.16 -4.62 12.53
CA GLY A 54 -6.06 -5.52 12.86
C GLY A 54 -5.50 -5.39 14.27
N ALA A 55 -5.63 -4.23 14.91
CA ALA A 55 -5.19 -3.98 16.28
C ALA A 55 -6.05 -4.67 17.36
N VAL A 56 -6.91 -5.62 16.95
CA VAL A 56 -7.74 -6.46 17.83
C VAL A 56 -6.95 -7.63 18.40
N PHE A 57 -5.85 -8.05 17.76
CA PHE A 57 -4.97 -9.05 18.34
C PHE A 57 -4.33 -8.48 19.62
N PRO A 58 -4.47 -9.15 20.78
CA PRO A 58 -3.64 -8.86 21.92
C PRO A 58 -2.24 -9.36 21.56
N ILE A 59 -1.48 -8.51 20.89
CA ILE A 59 -0.03 -8.57 21.03
C ILE A 59 0.19 -7.90 22.38
N PRO A 60 0.41 -8.64 23.50
CA PRO A 60 1.03 -8.02 24.64
C PRO A 60 2.31 -7.39 24.07
N PHE A 61 2.38 -6.07 24.15
CA PHE A 61 3.50 -5.28 23.67
C PHE A 61 4.52 -5.00 24.81
N PRO A 62 4.89 -5.90 25.75
CA PRO A 62 6.02 -5.60 26.61
C PRO A 62 7.36 -5.71 25.85
N GLY A 63 7.35 -6.13 24.57
CA GLY A 63 8.58 -6.40 23.80
C GLY A 63 9.13 -5.27 22.93
N PHE A 64 8.42 -4.15 22.75
CA PHE A 64 8.82 -3.11 21.78
C PHE A 64 9.02 -1.70 22.40
N GLY A 65 8.93 -1.56 23.72
CA GLY A 65 9.09 -0.26 24.37
C GLY A 65 8.02 0.78 24.01
N GLU A 66 6.83 0.33 23.54
CA GLU A 66 5.73 1.21 23.15
C GLU A 66 4.66 1.27 24.25
N THR A 67 4.21 2.47 24.59
CA THR A 67 3.21 2.71 25.65
C THR A 67 1.78 2.42 25.17
N GLY A 68 0.95 1.86 26.07
CA GLY A 68 -0.48 1.65 25.85
C GLY A 68 -0.84 0.49 24.92
N PRO A 69 -2.13 0.16 24.75
CA PRO A 69 -2.58 -0.88 23.82
C PRO A 69 -2.36 -0.48 22.34
N ALA A 70 -2.33 -1.46 21.43
CA ALA A 70 -2.20 -1.21 19.99
C ALA A 70 -3.26 -0.23 19.46
N SER A 71 -4.50 -0.34 19.94
CA SER A 71 -5.61 0.53 19.56
C SER A 71 -5.38 2.00 19.88
N SER A 72 -4.73 2.34 21.01
CA SER A 72 -4.47 3.74 21.38
C SER A 72 -3.39 4.40 20.52
N ARG A 73 -2.66 3.61 19.73
CA ARG A 73 -1.56 4.08 18.87
C ARG A 73 -2.05 4.51 17.49
N ILE A 74 -3.27 4.12 17.10
CA ILE A 74 -3.87 4.39 15.79
C ILE A 74 -4.29 5.87 15.71
N THR A 75 -3.32 6.73 15.39
CA THR A 75 -3.51 8.17 15.35
C THR A 75 -3.05 8.75 14.03
N THR A 76 -3.65 9.88 13.64
CA THR A 76 -3.21 10.65 12.46
C THR A 76 -1.76 11.09 12.56
N ALA A 77 -1.24 11.34 13.78
CA ALA A 77 0.15 11.68 13.99
C ALA A 77 1.10 10.53 13.61
N ARG A 78 0.81 9.30 14.08
CA ARG A 78 1.62 8.11 13.73
C ARG A 78 1.48 7.74 12.27
N LEU A 79 0.29 7.87 11.68
CA LEU A 79 0.10 7.67 10.24
C LEU A 79 0.98 8.63 9.43
N ARG A 80 0.99 9.93 9.77
CA ARG A 80 1.87 10.91 9.10
C ARG A 80 3.34 10.55 9.24
N GLN A 81 3.77 10.03 10.39
CA GLN A 81 5.15 9.57 10.58
C GLN A 81 5.48 8.36 9.71
N ALA A 82 4.57 7.38 9.62
CA ALA A 82 4.75 6.20 8.77
C ALA A 82 4.81 6.60 7.29
N VAL A 83 3.94 7.52 6.83
CA VAL A 83 3.97 8.02 5.44
C VAL A 83 5.29 8.71 5.10
N ARG A 84 5.90 9.47 6.02
CA ARG A 84 7.20 10.13 5.76
C ARG A 84 8.36 9.15 5.54
N ARG A 85 8.22 7.89 5.96
CA ARG A 85 9.22 6.84 5.77
C ARG A 85 9.07 6.09 4.44
N LEU A 86 8.00 6.36 3.69
CA LEU A 86 7.72 5.67 2.43
C LEU A 86 8.49 6.30 1.26
N PRO A 87 9.16 5.49 0.42
CA PRO A 87 9.56 5.90 -0.91
C PRO A 87 8.34 6.27 -1.77
N ALA A 88 8.50 7.23 -2.70
CA ALA A 88 7.42 7.70 -3.56
C ALA A 88 6.74 6.58 -4.37
N ALA A 89 7.52 5.62 -4.88
CA ALA A 89 7.00 4.45 -5.59
C ALA A 89 6.10 3.59 -4.71
N ARG A 90 6.49 3.38 -3.45
CA ARG A 90 5.72 2.60 -2.47
C ARG A 90 4.44 3.33 -2.07
N LEU A 91 4.47 4.66 -1.97
CA LEU A 91 3.27 5.47 -1.74
C LEU A 91 2.24 5.32 -2.88
N ALA A 92 2.68 5.15 -4.13
CA ALA A 92 1.78 4.86 -5.23
C ALA A 92 1.07 3.50 -5.08
N SER A 93 1.80 2.46 -4.66
CA SER A 93 1.21 1.14 -4.36
C SER A 93 0.20 1.20 -3.21
N VAL A 94 0.51 1.95 -2.15
CA VAL A 94 -0.43 2.21 -1.05
C VAL A 94 -1.71 2.85 -1.57
N ARG A 95 -1.59 3.91 -2.39
CA ARG A 95 -2.76 4.59 -2.97
C ARG A 95 -3.60 3.67 -3.84
N SER A 96 -2.96 2.82 -4.64
CA SER A 96 -3.63 1.82 -5.47
C SER A 96 -4.45 0.86 -4.60
N GLY A 97 -3.87 0.33 -3.52
CA GLY A 97 -4.58 -0.55 -2.58
C GLY A 97 -5.76 0.12 -1.90
N LEU A 98 -5.57 1.36 -1.41
CA LEU A 98 -6.63 2.15 -0.80
C LEU A 98 -7.73 2.52 -1.80
N ALA A 99 -7.37 2.78 -3.07
CA ALA A 99 -8.33 3.04 -4.13
C ALA A 99 -9.17 1.80 -4.47
N ALA A 100 -8.56 0.60 -4.48
CA ALA A 100 -9.29 -0.64 -4.69
C ALA A 100 -10.32 -0.90 -3.57
N LEU A 101 -9.95 -0.65 -2.32
CA LEU A 101 -10.85 -0.74 -1.17
C LEU A 101 -11.97 0.31 -1.24
N THR A 102 -11.63 1.56 -1.56
CA THR A 102 -12.60 2.66 -1.70
C THR A 102 -13.56 2.41 -2.85
N GLY A 103 -13.08 1.88 -3.98
CA GLY A 103 -13.89 1.52 -5.15
C GLY A 103 -14.91 0.41 -4.86
N ARG A 104 -14.68 -0.40 -3.81
CA ARG A 104 -15.64 -1.38 -3.28
C ARG A 104 -16.60 -0.79 -2.21
N GLY A 105 -16.51 0.51 -1.94
CA GLY A 105 -17.31 1.18 -0.93
C GLY A 105 -16.96 0.79 0.50
N LEU A 106 -15.67 0.49 0.78
CA LEU A 106 -15.20 0.03 2.10
C LEU A 106 -14.70 1.15 3.02
N LEU A 107 -14.89 2.41 2.64
CA LEU A 107 -14.64 3.55 3.52
C LEU A 107 -15.82 3.73 4.49
N ASP A 108 -15.54 3.94 5.77
CA ASP A 108 -16.54 4.25 6.81
C ASP A 108 -17.62 3.15 6.98
N VAL A 109 -17.28 1.90 6.64
CA VAL A 109 -18.11 0.72 6.87
C VAL A 109 -17.88 0.09 8.24
N THR A 110 -18.72 -0.88 8.60
CA THR A 110 -18.53 -1.64 9.84
C THR A 110 -17.19 -2.39 9.84
N PRO A 111 -16.55 -2.60 11.00
CA PRO A 111 -15.27 -3.31 11.08
C PRO A 111 -15.33 -4.72 10.46
N GLN A 112 -16.46 -5.41 10.63
CA GLN A 112 -16.70 -6.71 10.00
C GLN A 112 -16.70 -6.62 8.47
N ARG A 113 -17.44 -5.66 7.89
CA ARG A 113 -17.50 -5.49 6.43
C ARG A 113 -16.14 -5.10 5.85
N LEU A 114 -15.36 -4.32 6.60
CA LEU A 114 -13.99 -3.98 6.21
C LEU A 114 -13.07 -5.22 6.27
N LEU A 115 -13.16 -6.04 7.31
CA LEU A 115 -12.44 -7.32 7.41
C LEU A 115 -12.76 -8.24 6.21
N ASP A 116 -14.04 -8.41 5.91
CA ASP A 116 -14.49 -9.23 4.79
C ASP A 116 -13.92 -8.69 3.46
N GLY A 117 -14.02 -7.38 3.24
CA GLY A 117 -13.50 -6.72 2.04
C GLY A 117 -11.97 -6.80 1.88
N ILE A 118 -11.20 -6.66 2.96
CA ILE A 118 -9.73 -6.82 2.95
C ILE A 118 -9.37 -8.27 2.60
N THR A 119 -10.02 -9.24 3.25
CA THR A 119 -9.73 -10.66 3.04
C THR A 119 -10.15 -11.15 1.64
N ASP A 120 -11.22 -10.60 1.06
CA ASP A 120 -11.62 -10.85 -0.33
C ASP A 120 -10.63 -10.27 -1.35
N LEU A 121 -9.95 -9.16 -1.02
CA LEU A 121 -8.92 -8.55 -1.87
C LEU A 121 -7.54 -9.18 -1.74
N ALA A 122 -7.29 -9.95 -0.67
CA ALA A 122 -5.99 -10.58 -0.43
C ALA A 122 -5.58 -11.58 -1.53
N GLY A 123 -6.50 -11.99 -2.41
CA GLY A 123 -6.20 -12.73 -3.65
C GLY A 123 -5.58 -11.89 -4.78
N SER A 124 -5.40 -10.58 -4.61
CA SER A 124 -4.74 -9.66 -5.56
C SER A 124 -3.61 -8.87 -4.87
N PRO A 125 -2.37 -9.37 -4.91
CA PRO A 125 -1.49 -9.28 -3.74
C PRO A 125 -0.78 -7.93 -3.53
N GLN A 126 -0.14 -7.33 -4.54
CA GLN A 126 0.88 -6.30 -4.24
C GLN A 126 0.34 -4.95 -3.75
N SER A 127 -0.78 -4.47 -4.28
CA SER A 127 -1.31 -3.14 -3.90
C SER A 127 -2.00 -3.15 -2.53
N LEU A 128 -2.69 -4.25 -2.18
CA LEU A 128 -3.30 -4.39 -0.86
C LEU A 128 -2.24 -4.53 0.23
N THR A 129 -1.20 -5.36 -0.01
CA THR A 129 -0.12 -5.57 0.95
C THR A 129 0.59 -4.26 1.29
N ALA A 130 0.84 -3.38 0.31
CA ALA A 130 1.41 -2.06 0.58
C ALA A 130 0.51 -1.19 1.49
N ALA A 131 -0.81 -1.18 1.25
CA ALA A 131 -1.74 -0.44 2.10
C ALA A 131 -1.79 -0.99 3.54
N VAL A 132 -1.76 -2.32 3.68
CA VAL A 132 -1.71 -2.97 4.99
C VAL A 132 -0.38 -2.71 5.69
N ALA A 133 0.75 -2.74 5.00
CA ALA A 133 2.07 -2.42 5.57
C ALA A 133 2.10 -1.02 6.20
N LEU A 134 1.48 -0.03 5.54
CA LEU A 134 1.34 1.30 6.11
C LEU A 134 0.44 1.32 7.36
N ALA A 135 -0.66 0.57 7.36
CA ALA A 135 -1.54 0.43 8.52
C ALA A 135 -0.79 -0.22 9.71
N VAL A 136 0.00 -1.27 9.46
CA VAL A 136 0.85 -1.94 10.45
C VAL A 136 1.87 -0.97 11.07
N ALA A 137 2.60 -0.24 10.22
CA ALA A 137 3.57 0.76 10.64
C ALA A 137 2.95 1.97 11.37
N THR A 138 1.63 2.17 11.20
CA THR A 138 0.88 3.18 11.97
C THR A 138 0.63 2.70 13.40
N VAL A 139 0.43 1.40 13.62
CA VAL A 139 0.23 0.82 14.95
C VAL A 139 1.54 0.75 15.73
N SER A 140 2.64 0.34 15.10
CA SER A 140 3.96 0.26 15.73
C SER A 140 5.05 0.86 14.87
N THR A 141 5.89 1.70 15.46
CA THR A 141 6.99 2.38 14.75
C THR A 141 8.13 1.45 14.37
N HIS A 142 8.18 0.25 14.92
CA HIS A 142 9.22 -0.75 14.60
C HIS A 142 9.03 -1.39 13.24
N PHE A 143 7.80 -1.40 12.71
CA PHE A 143 7.56 -1.93 11.37
C PHE A 143 7.97 -0.93 10.31
N ASP A 144 8.57 -1.45 9.24
CA ASP A 144 8.89 -0.68 8.05
C ASP A 144 7.70 -0.64 7.09
N PRO A 145 7.08 0.54 6.82
CA PRO A 145 6.01 0.63 5.83
C PRO A 145 6.48 0.32 4.39
N GLY A 146 7.79 0.31 4.15
CA GLY A 146 8.40 -0.15 2.91
C GLY A 146 8.41 -1.67 2.71
N SER A 147 8.27 -2.45 3.77
CA SER A 147 8.37 -3.92 3.76
C SER A 147 6.99 -4.59 3.70
N ASP A 148 6.90 -5.72 3.00
CA ASP A 148 5.69 -6.54 2.90
C ASP A 148 5.55 -7.56 4.04
N ALA A 149 6.65 -7.94 4.70
CA ALA A 149 6.68 -9.08 5.62
C ALA A 149 5.67 -8.97 6.78
N ALA A 150 5.58 -7.81 7.42
CA ALA A 150 4.63 -7.60 8.51
C ALA A 150 3.17 -7.55 8.01
N ALA A 151 2.96 -7.06 6.78
CA ALA A 151 1.64 -6.99 6.17
C ALA A 151 1.11 -8.37 5.76
N GLU A 152 1.99 -9.26 5.28
CA GLU A 152 1.64 -10.64 4.94
C GLU A 152 1.16 -11.41 6.18
N VAL A 153 1.94 -11.39 7.26
CA VAL A 153 1.54 -12.02 8.54
C VAL A 153 0.22 -11.45 9.05
N TRP A 154 0.04 -10.15 8.92
CA TRP A 154 -1.19 -9.48 9.34
C TRP A 154 -2.38 -9.90 8.49
N LEU A 155 -2.24 -9.95 7.16
CA LEU A 155 -3.26 -10.42 6.24
C LEU A 155 -3.64 -11.88 6.50
N ASP A 156 -2.68 -12.72 6.85
CA ASP A 156 -2.89 -14.12 7.24
C ASP A 156 -3.72 -14.20 8.53
N GLY A 157 -3.38 -13.39 9.54
CA GLY A 157 -4.15 -13.28 10.78
C GLY A 157 -5.59 -12.82 10.53
N LEU A 158 -5.81 -11.83 9.65
CA LEU A 158 -7.15 -11.38 9.28
C LEU A 158 -7.95 -12.47 8.56
N ARG A 159 -7.31 -13.25 7.68
CA ARG A 159 -7.96 -14.40 7.03
C ARG A 159 -8.39 -15.45 8.04
N GLN A 160 -7.53 -15.78 9.01
CA GLN A 160 -7.86 -16.69 10.10
C GLN A 160 -9.02 -16.16 10.95
N MET A 161 -9.01 -14.86 11.31
CA MET A 161 -10.13 -14.24 12.05
C MET A 161 -11.46 -14.43 11.33
N ARG A 162 -11.52 -14.17 10.02
CA ARG A 162 -12.73 -14.38 9.21
C ARG A 162 -13.14 -15.85 9.19
N GLN A 163 -12.19 -16.76 8.98
CA GLN A 163 -12.47 -18.20 8.95
C GLN A 163 -13.04 -18.73 10.27
N HIS A 164 -12.59 -18.18 11.40
CA HIS A 164 -13.06 -18.54 12.74
C HIS A 164 -14.25 -17.71 13.24
N GLY A 165 -14.82 -16.82 12.41
CA GLY A 165 -15.96 -15.98 12.79
C GLY A 165 -15.65 -14.94 13.88
N VAL A 166 -14.36 -14.62 14.09
CA VAL A 166 -13.93 -13.62 15.07
C VAL A 166 -14.30 -12.23 14.57
N ARG A 167 -15.08 -11.49 15.37
CA ARG A 167 -15.50 -10.14 15.02
C ARG A 167 -14.50 -9.11 15.55
N PRO A 168 -14.05 -8.15 14.72
CA PRO A 168 -13.23 -7.05 15.20
C PRO A 168 -14.04 -6.17 16.17
N VAL A 169 -13.64 -6.14 17.44
CA VAL A 169 -14.18 -5.19 18.42
C VAL A 169 -13.24 -4.01 18.46
N ILE A 170 -13.55 -2.95 17.72
CA ILE A 170 -12.84 -1.68 17.89
C ILE A 170 -13.35 -1.11 19.21
N ALA A 171 -12.48 -1.08 20.22
CA ALA A 171 -12.79 -0.43 21.48
C ALA A 171 -13.23 1.01 21.16
N SER A 172 -14.53 1.26 21.27
CA SER A 172 -15.07 2.61 21.22
C SER A 172 -14.48 3.31 22.42
N THR A 173 -13.46 4.15 22.18
CA THR A 173 -12.93 5.06 23.19
C THR A 173 -14.14 5.75 23.78
N SER A 174 -14.40 5.46 25.05
CA SER A 174 -15.40 6.11 25.86
C SER A 174 -15.29 7.61 25.59
N ARG A 175 -16.39 8.20 25.10
CA ARG A 175 -16.62 9.63 25.20
C ARG A 175 -16.65 9.98 26.68
N GLN A 176 -15.47 10.15 27.28
CA GLN A 176 -15.27 10.98 28.43
C GLN A 176 -14.44 12.17 27.96
N ALA A 177 -15.14 13.22 27.59
CA ALA A 177 -14.69 14.58 27.82
C ALA A 177 -15.93 15.30 28.37
N SER A 178 -15.81 15.66 29.64
CA SER A 178 -16.71 16.48 30.44
C SER A 178 -16.94 17.85 29.84
#